data_AF-A0A833E7P2-F1
#
_entry.id   AF-A0A833E7P2-F1
#
_cell.length_a   1.000
_cell.length_b   1.000
_cell.length_c   1.000
_cell.angle_alpha   90.00
_cell.angle_beta   90.00
_cell.angle_gamma   90.00
#
_symmetry.space_group_name_H-M   'P 1'
#
loop_
_entity.id
_entity.type
_entity.pdbx_description
1 polymer ?
#
loop_
_entity_poly.entity_id
_entity_poly.type
_entity_poly.pdbx_seq_one_letter_code
_entity_poly.pdbx_strand_id
1 'polypeptide(L)'
;MESKLKDTILSVFSYFVEKEYDIDKANRYLLAKIESLIHECEAGFISEEQLRELASTLREEIIQGPNHLNPFISEILGIIEEGLSEDNLREVMEKIKSLWKENRLDKLEV
;
A
#
# COMPACT_ATOMS: atom_id res chain seq x y z
N MET A 1 4.50 -6.55 -17.18
CA MET A 1 5.24 -6.91 -15.95
C MET A 1 4.44 -6.48 -14.72
N GLU A 2 3.68 -5.37 -14.83
CA GLU A 2 2.81 -4.86 -13.77
C GLU A 2 1.74 -5.86 -13.33
N SER A 3 1.08 -6.58 -14.25
CA SER A 3 0.01 -7.53 -13.87
C SER A 3 0.50 -8.58 -12.86
N LYS A 4 1.65 -9.21 -13.10
CA LYS A 4 2.17 -10.23 -12.18
C LYS A 4 2.52 -9.66 -10.79
N LEU A 5 3.04 -8.43 -10.74
CA LEU A 5 3.38 -7.76 -9.49
C LEU A 5 2.10 -7.46 -8.70
N LYS A 6 1.13 -6.80 -9.33
CA LYS A 6 -0.18 -6.51 -8.74
C LYS A 6 -0.86 -7.77 -8.20
N ASP A 7 -0.97 -8.79 -9.05
CA ASP A 7 -1.63 -10.06 -8.71
C ASP A 7 -0.95 -10.74 -7.51
N THR A 8 0.39 -10.62 -7.42
CA THR A 8 1.16 -11.13 -6.28
C THR A 8 0.82 -10.37 -5.00
N ILE A 9 0.80 -9.03 -5.05
CA ILE A 9 0.50 -8.19 -3.87
C ILE A 9 -0.89 -8.51 -3.33
N LEU A 10 -1.89 -8.51 -4.21
CA LEU A 10 -3.27 -8.81 -3.85
C LEU A 10 -3.42 -10.23 -3.29
N SER A 11 -2.81 -11.22 -3.95
CA SER A 11 -2.88 -12.61 -3.49
C SER A 11 -2.26 -12.80 -2.11
N VAL A 12 -1.12 -12.16 -1.81
CA VAL A 12 -0.47 -12.25 -0.50
C VAL A 12 -1.28 -11.51 0.56
N PHE A 13 -1.79 -10.32 0.24
CA PHE A 13 -2.66 -9.58 1.15
C PHE A 13 -3.91 -10.40 1.51
N SER A 14 -4.65 -10.87 0.51
CA SER A 14 -5.86 -11.68 0.70
C SER A 14 -5.56 -13.00 1.42
N TYR A 15 -4.41 -13.62 1.16
CA TYR A 15 -4.00 -14.82 1.91
C TYR A 15 -3.90 -14.54 3.42
N PHE A 16 -3.23 -13.46 3.82
CA PHE A 16 -3.10 -13.12 5.24
C PHE A 16 -4.46 -12.78 5.87
N VAL A 17 -5.34 -12.10 5.15
CA VAL A 17 -6.68 -11.76 5.64
C VAL A 17 -7.58 -13.01 5.75
N GLU A 18 -7.67 -13.81 4.70
CA GLU A 18 -8.72 -14.83 4.56
C GLU A 18 -8.30 -16.21 5.08
N LYS A 19 -7.00 -16.54 5.01
CA LYS A 19 -6.48 -17.87 5.40
C LYS A 19 -5.84 -17.85 6.78
N GLU A 20 -5.06 -16.82 7.07
CA GLU A 20 -4.37 -16.69 8.36
C GLU A 20 -5.21 -15.90 9.38
N TYR A 21 -6.26 -15.19 8.94
CA TYR A 21 -7.04 -14.27 9.77
C TYR A 21 -6.18 -13.21 10.48
N ASP A 22 -5.08 -12.79 9.83
CA ASP A 22 -4.07 -11.87 10.35
C ASP A 22 -4.05 -10.58 9.53
N ILE A 23 -5.00 -9.70 9.85
CA ILE A 23 -5.18 -8.39 9.19
C ILE A 23 -4.00 -7.46 9.46
N ASP A 24 -3.35 -7.57 10.63
CA ASP A 24 -2.19 -6.74 10.97
C ASP A 24 -1.04 -7.07 10.03
N LYS A 25 -0.75 -8.35 9.87
CA LYS A 25 0.27 -8.84 8.95
C LYS A 25 -0.04 -8.50 7.50
N ALA A 26 -1.31 -8.59 7.07
CA ALA A 26 -1.72 -8.17 5.74
C ALA A 26 -1.38 -6.68 5.48
N ASN A 27 -1.74 -5.80 6.43
CA ASN A 27 -1.46 -4.37 6.32
C ASN A 27 0.03 -4.04 6.44
N ARG A 28 0.79 -4.73 7.31
CA ARG A 28 2.25 -4.59 7.40
C ARG A 28 2.94 -5.02 6.10
N TYR A 29 2.49 -6.12 5.51
CA TYR A 29 2.97 -6.55 4.20
C TYR A 29 2.74 -5.48 3.13
N LEU A 30 1.52 -4.94 3.07
CA LEU A 30 1.17 -3.91 2.09
C LEU A 30 1.97 -2.62 2.31
N LEU A 31 2.13 -2.17 3.56
CA LEU A 31 2.93 -1.01 3.92
C LEU A 31 4.39 -1.16 3.46
N ALA A 32 5.01 -2.30 3.78
CA ALA A 32 6.37 -2.61 3.34
C ALA A 32 6.50 -2.62 1.82
N LYS A 33 5.48 -3.12 1.13
CA LYS A 33 5.51 -3.18 -0.33
C LYS A 33 5.36 -1.81 -0.96
N ILE A 34 4.48 -0.96 -0.43
CA ILE A 34 4.34 0.44 -0.88
C ILE A 34 5.65 1.20 -0.68
N GLU A 35 6.27 1.09 0.49
CA GLU A 35 7.57 1.73 0.77
C GLU A 35 8.65 1.28 -0.22
N SER A 36 8.77 -0.02 -0.49
CA SER A 36 9.68 -0.56 -1.50
C SER A 36 9.42 0.04 -2.88
N LEU A 37 8.16 0.12 -3.29
CA LEU A 37 7.77 0.64 -4.60
C LEU A 37 8.08 2.12 -4.76
N ILE A 38 7.88 2.92 -3.71
CA ILE A 38 8.27 4.33 -3.71
C ILE A 38 9.78 4.46 -3.95
N HIS A 39 10.60 3.69 -3.22
CA HIS A 39 12.05 3.71 -3.41
C HIS A 39 12.49 3.18 -4.79
N GLU A 40 11.81 2.16 -5.32
CA GLU A 40 12.04 1.67 -6.69
C GLU A 40 11.70 2.75 -7.73
N CYS A 41 10.69 3.60 -7.47
CA CYS A 41 10.32 4.73 -8.31
C CYS A 41 11.36 5.86 -8.23
N GLU A 42 11.79 6.24 -7.03
CA GLU A 42 12.85 7.23 -6.82
C GLU A 42 14.17 6.81 -7.50
N ALA A 43 14.47 5.50 -7.51
CA ALA A 43 15.63 4.93 -8.18
C ALA A 43 15.46 4.76 -9.70
N GLY A 44 14.28 5.04 -10.25
CA GLY A 44 13.99 4.96 -11.69
C GLY A 44 13.77 3.54 -12.24
N PHE A 45 13.51 2.55 -11.38
CA PHE A 45 13.20 1.18 -11.80
C PHE A 45 11.73 0.98 -12.18
N ILE A 46 10.85 1.80 -11.61
CA ILE A 46 9.45 1.93 -12.04
C ILE A 46 9.16 3.39 -12.36
N SER A 47 8.28 3.64 -13.32
CA SER A 47 7.82 5.00 -13.59
C SER A 47 6.77 5.45 -12.58
N GLU A 48 6.61 6.76 -12.41
CA GLU A 48 5.53 7.33 -11.60
C GLU A 48 4.16 6.88 -12.11
N GLU A 49 3.95 6.83 -13.43
CA GLU A 49 2.70 6.35 -14.04
C GLU A 49 2.38 4.91 -13.62
N GLN A 50 3.37 4.02 -13.66
CA GLN A 50 3.22 2.63 -13.20
C GLN A 50 2.86 2.56 -11.72
N LEU A 51 3.51 3.38 -10.89
CA LEU A 51 3.25 3.43 -9.46
C LEU A 51 1.83 3.96 -9.16
N ARG A 52 1.37 4.98 -9.90
CA ARG A 52 0.03 5.56 -9.81
C ARG A 52 -1.05 4.55 -10.16
N GLU A 53 -0.91 3.87 -11.30
CA GLU A 53 -1.85 2.84 -11.75
C GLU A 53 -1.92 1.68 -10.76
N LEU A 54 -0.75 1.24 -10.26
CA LEU A 54 -0.69 0.18 -9.26
C LEU A 54 -1.38 0.60 -7.95
N ALA A 55 -1.15 1.83 -7.48
CA ALA A 55 -1.77 2.33 -6.25
C ALA A 55 -3.30 2.41 -6.36
N SER A 56 -3.81 2.96 -7.47
CA SER A 56 -5.25 3.02 -7.75
C SER A 56 -5.87 1.63 -7.78
N THR A 57 -5.24 0.69 -8.50
CA THR A 57 -5.75 -0.68 -8.62
C THR A 57 -5.71 -1.44 -7.30
N LEU A 58 -4.63 -1.33 -6.52
CA LEU A 58 -4.53 -1.98 -5.21
C LEU A 58 -5.61 -1.47 -4.27
N ARG A 59 -5.84 -0.15 -4.26
CA ARG A 59 -6.88 0.48 -3.42
C ARG A 59 -8.27 -0.02 -3.80
N GLU A 60 -8.61 -0.02 -5.08
CA GLU A 60 -9.91 -0.49 -5.56
C GLU A 60 -10.13 -1.98 -5.28
N GLU A 61 -9.20 -2.85 -5.68
CA GLU A 61 -9.36 -4.30 -5.57
C GLU A 61 -9.36 -4.78 -4.11
N ILE A 62 -8.60 -4.14 -3.21
CA ILE A 62 -8.64 -4.50 -1.79
C ILE A 62 -9.97 -4.07 -1.15
N ILE A 63 -10.49 -2.88 -1.47
CA ILE A 63 -11.78 -2.40 -0.95
C ILE A 63 -12.93 -3.27 -1.45
N GLN A 64 -12.91 -3.67 -2.73
CA GLN A 64 -13.94 -4.55 -3.30
C GLN A 64 -13.80 -6.02 -2.85
N GLY A 65 -12.57 -6.45 -2.52
CA GLY A 65 -12.26 -7.80 -2.08
C GLY A 65 -12.29 -7.95 -0.56
N PRO A 66 -11.14 -8.17 0.12
CA PRO A 66 -11.12 -8.48 1.56
C PRO A 66 -11.62 -7.33 2.45
N ASN A 67 -11.63 -6.09 1.95
CA ASN A 67 -12.15 -4.90 2.65
C ASN A 67 -11.59 -4.68 4.07
N HIS A 68 -10.30 -4.97 4.24
CA HIS A 68 -9.58 -4.83 5.51
C HIS A 68 -8.33 -3.94 5.36
N LEU A 69 -8.37 -3.02 4.39
CA LEU A 69 -7.33 -2.02 4.17
C LEU A 69 -7.32 -1.01 5.32
N ASN A 70 -6.16 -0.83 5.95
CA ASN A 70 -5.99 0.21 6.96
C ASN A 70 -6.26 1.60 6.34
N PRO A 71 -7.05 2.49 6.98
CA PRO A 71 -7.41 3.78 6.42
C PRO A 71 -6.22 4.68 6.07
N PHE A 72 -5.15 4.65 6.86
CA PHE A 72 -3.95 5.45 6.60
C PHE A 72 -3.13 4.87 5.43
N ILE A 73 -3.13 3.55 5.24
CA ILE A 73 -2.55 2.93 4.04
C ILE A 73 -3.40 3.28 2.81
N SER A 74 -4.73 3.29 2.94
CA SER A 74 -5.63 3.76 1.87
C SER A 74 -5.38 5.22 1.50
N GLU A 75 -5.13 6.08 2.49
CA GLU A 75 -4.76 7.48 2.29
C GLU A 75 -3.43 7.60 1.53
N ILE A 76 -2.40 6.85 1.94
CA ILE A 76 -1.11 6.80 1.23
C ILE A 76 -1.30 6.39 -0.23
N LEU A 77 -2.08 5.34 -0.49
CA LEU A 77 -2.38 4.90 -1.86
C LEU A 77 -3.13 5.98 -2.65
N GLY A 78 -4.04 6.73 -2.01
CA GLY A 78 -4.74 7.86 -2.63
C GLY A 78 -3.79 9.00 -3.02
N ILE A 79 -2.85 9.37 -2.15
CA ILE A 79 -1.83 10.39 -2.47
C ILE A 79 -0.97 9.92 -3.65
N ILE A 80 -0.55 8.66 -3.65
CA ILE A 80 0.24 8.09 -4.74
C ILE A 80 -0.57 8.11 -6.04
N GLU A 81 -1.84 7.71 -6.03
CA GLU A 81 -2.75 7.70 -7.17
C GLU A 81 -2.90 9.11 -7.82
N GLU A 82 -3.01 10.15 -7.00
CA GLU A 82 -3.06 11.55 -7.44
C GLU A 82 -1.75 12.00 -8.12
N GLY A 83 -0.63 11.33 -7.81
CA GLY A 83 0.69 11.52 -8.41
C GLY A 83 1.70 12.07 -7.41
N LEU A 84 2.97 11.69 -7.58
CA LEU A 84 4.04 12.10 -6.66
C LEU A 84 4.67 13.43 -7.08
N SER A 85 4.71 14.37 -6.15
CA SER A 85 5.51 15.59 -6.18
C SER A 85 6.50 15.55 -5.01
N GLU A 86 7.55 16.38 -5.02
CA GLU A 86 8.51 16.41 -3.91
C GLU A 86 7.83 16.65 -2.55
N ASP A 87 6.82 17.52 -2.50
CA ASP A 87 6.10 17.87 -1.28
C ASP A 87 5.27 16.69 -0.75
N ASN A 88 4.52 16.01 -1.62
CA ASN A 88 3.66 14.90 -1.17
C ASN A 88 4.43 13.59 -0.97
N LEU A 89 5.57 13.39 -1.65
CA LEU A 89 6.45 12.25 -1.41
C LEU A 89 6.99 12.29 0.01
N ARG A 90 7.41 13.47 0.48
CA ARG A 90 7.84 13.66 1.86
C ARG A 90 6.72 13.33 2.84
N GLU A 91 5.51 13.83 2.59
CA GLU A 91 4.34 13.54 3.42
C GLU A 91 4.05 12.03 3.49
N VAL A 92 4.04 11.35 2.35
CA VAL A 92 3.85 9.89 2.26
C VAL A 92 4.90 9.16 3.08
N MET A 93 6.18 9.51 2.94
CA MET A 93 7.26 8.87 3.70
C MET A 93 7.19 9.15 5.21
N GLU A 94 6.70 10.32 5.62
CA GLU A 94 6.44 10.64 7.02
C GLU A 94 5.26 9.82 7.60
N LYS A 95 4.19 9.63 6.81
CA LYS A 95 3.06 8.75 7.16
C LYS A 95 3.52 7.29 7.29
N ILE A 96 4.29 6.77 6.34
CA ILE A 96 4.84 5.40 6.38
C ILE A 96 5.70 5.19 7.64
N LYS A 97 6.61 6.12 7.94
CA LYS A 97 7.45 6.06 9.16
C LYS A 97 6.63 6.08 10.44
N SER A 98 5.49 6.76 10.44
CA SER A 98 4.58 6.80 11.59
C SER A 98 3.87 5.45 11.75
N LEU A 99 3.33 4.89 10.66
CA LEU A 99 2.69 3.57 10.66
C LEU A 99 3.63 2.44 11.09
N TRP A 100 4.91 2.51 10.76
CA TRP A 100 5.89 1.53 11.24
C TRP A 100 6.09 1.53 12.76
N LYS A 101 5.80 2.64 13.43
CA LYS A 101 5.87 2.75 14.90
C LYS A 101 4.58 2.27 15.58
N GLU A 102 3.51 2.06 14.81
CA GLU A 102 2.26 1.57 15.36
C GLU A 102 2.40 0.12 15.82
N ASN A 103 1.83 -0.16 17.00
CA ASN A 103 1.83 -1.49 17.57
C ASN A 103 1.01 -2.46 16.71
N ARG A 104 -0.07 -1.97 16.08
CA ARG A 104 -0.99 -2.75 15.24
C ARG A 104 -1.58 -1.88 14.14
N LEU A 105 -1.81 -2.47 12.97
CA LEU A 105 -2.41 -1.85 11.78
C LEU A 105 -3.79 -2.44 11.44
N ASP A 106 -4.33 -3.34 12.25
CA ASP A 106 -5.65 -3.94 12.06
C ASP A 106 -6.77 -3.28 12.88
N LYS A 107 -6.44 -2.34 13.76
CA LYS A 107 -7.43 -1.55 14.47
C LYS A 107 -7.77 -0.31 13.66
N LEU A 108 -9.03 -0.24 13.24
CA LEU A 108 -9.68 1.02 12.93
C LEU A 108 -9.74 1.80 14.24
N GLU A 109 -9.07 2.95 14.34
CA GLU A 109 -9.53 3.94 15.32
C GLU A 109 -10.95 4.33 14.93
N VAL A 110 -11.88 4.11 15.87
CA VAL A 110 -13.25 4.65 15.84
C VAL A 110 -13.29 5.82 16.80
#